data_AF-A0A3L7T7Q7-F1
#
_entry.id   AF-A0A3L7T7Q7-F1
#
_cell.length_a   1.000
_cell.length_b   1.000
_cell.length_c   1.000
_cell.angle_alpha   90.00
_cell.angle_beta   90.00
_cell.angle_gamma   90.00
#
_symmetry.space_group_name_H-M   'P 1'
#
loop_
_entity.id
_entity.type
_entity.pdbx_description
1 polymer ?
#
loop_
_entity_poly.entity_id
_entity_poly.type
_entity_poly.pdbx_seq_one_letter_code
_entity_poly.pdbx_strand_id
1 'polypeptide(L)'
;MLCARMRDTPLIELVKFGEVETHWKLTRFESRAVVDRLRAMLADPVATDALRRVLDAFESVGYPRDVVGQWAIPAMDANDLIEALHRAQSQKILEVGTFVGTSALLMLLCCPHAEVHSIDPNFPLSVEFDAMNCNHRAADLARKTQDIAAAAAELLGVRDRLHLHEGGFSTDATFAGRVATTKSIGAEIIARYGPFDAAFIDGLHFEQAVRSDLRLAASGLRPSAPIILHDCIGYWGSSVRRAIGRFLEETPQYSLSHAPYADLYRSVATLSCDPNSCSRVAMRPFQERLSKACEGNEARLPELIARALSTQLPPLCVESRDAESGVFAAAFASSAGAPRLVVAIDTLDQTSHDELDRTIQRLAFNTDAIVLGLTPPGEECAASMHSRPLASSVAGLDRAGFDSFDVIVPFLEPFTYALGHGCVLPVRTSFLSTTMLAIRRGSALAAVAAENGFDRVSPTDARRIDATRTQRMHDLSSLARFRANCESLSQSAANANAAAQSIAQPSDARSAHTVSLESRLQHMLDWRIHIGRHHFWRRRDAKI
;
A
#
# COMPACT_ATOMS: atom_id res chain seq x y z
N MET A 1 33.64 38.29 37.41
CA MET A 1 33.25 38.42 35.98
C MET A 1 32.37 37.22 35.62
N LEU A 2 31.12 37.51 35.23
CA LEU A 2 30.06 36.74 34.53
C LEU A 2 30.03 35.19 34.65
N CYS A 3 28.96 34.55 35.19
CA CYS A 3 27.58 34.34 34.64
C CYS A 3 27.56 33.46 33.36
N ALA A 4 26.68 32.48 33.10
CA ALA A 4 25.53 31.89 33.81
C ALA A 4 25.01 30.64 33.02
N ARG A 5 24.31 29.75 33.74
CA ARG A 5 23.13 28.92 33.37
C ARG A 5 23.07 28.17 32.03
N MET A 6 22.96 26.84 32.13
CA MET A 6 22.00 26.04 31.33
C MET A 6 21.08 25.28 32.28
N ARG A 7 19.86 25.79 32.46
CA ARG A 7 18.67 25.01 32.79
C ARG A 7 17.83 24.98 31.52
N ASP A 8 17.26 23.82 31.21
CA ASP A 8 15.97 23.60 30.54
C ASP A 8 16.01 22.26 29.80
N THR A 9 15.72 21.18 30.53
CA THR A 9 15.30 19.90 29.96
C THR A 9 13.83 19.73 30.32
N PRO A 10 12.90 19.49 29.38
CA PRO A 10 11.51 19.24 29.74
C PRO A 10 11.42 17.87 30.39
N LEU A 11 11.14 17.86 31.70
CA LEU A 11 10.63 16.68 32.41
C LEU A 11 9.19 16.49 31.96
N ILE A 12 8.92 15.40 31.23
CA ILE A 12 7.56 14.93 31.00
C ILE A 12 7.07 14.36 32.33
N GLU A 13 6.17 15.07 33.02
CA GLU A 13 5.46 14.55 34.18
C GLU A 13 4.51 13.44 33.74
N LEU A 14 4.86 12.19 34.07
CA LEU A 14 3.94 11.07 34.04
C LEU A 14 3.05 11.13 35.29
N VAL A 15 1.74 11.25 35.06
CA VAL A 15 0.70 11.18 36.10
C VAL A 15 0.83 9.85 36.85
N LYS A 16 1.17 9.91 38.14
CA LYS A 16 1.24 8.76 39.04
C LYS A 16 -0.16 8.19 39.31
N PHE A 17 -0.40 6.95 38.93
CA PHE A 17 -1.44 6.10 39.50
C PHE A 17 -0.79 4.87 40.14
N GLY A 18 -0.91 4.74 41.47
CA GLY A 18 -0.70 3.49 42.22
C GLY A 18 0.76 3.05 42.41
N GLU A 19 1.11 2.76 43.66
CA GLU A 19 2.44 2.33 44.10
C GLU A 19 2.83 0.93 43.58
N VAL A 20 3.62 0.87 42.50
CA VAL A 20 4.60 -0.22 42.27
C VAL A 20 5.82 0.38 41.56
N GLU A 21 6.92 0.57 42.30
CA GLU A 21 8.19 1.05 41.76
C GLU A 21 8.90 -0.08 41.00
N THR A 22 8.79 -0.12 39.68
CA THR A 22 9.67 -0.94 38.83
C THR A 22 10.63 -0.03 38.07
N HIS A 23 11.91 -0.10 38.43
CA HIS A 23 12.99 0.66 37.78
C HIS A 23 13.36 0.01 36.44
N TRP A 24 12.78 0.50 35.34
CA TRP A 24 13.24 0.17 33.99
C TRP A 24 14.25 1.22 33.51
N LYS A 25 15.54 0.82 33.43
CA LYS A 25 16.56 1.61 32.72
C LYS A 25 16.37 1.42 31.21
N LEU A 26 15.62 2.31 30.57
CA LEU A 26 15.59 2.41 29.11
C LEU A 26 16.95 2.94 28.62
N THR A 27 17.67 2.12 27.87
CA THR A 27 18.89 2.53 27.15
C THR A 27 18.52 3.49 26.01
N ARG A 28 19.36 4.52 25.80
CA ARG A 28 19.07 5.70 24.96
C ARG A 28 18.62 5.40 23.51
N PHE A 29 18.94 4.23 22.96
CA PHE A 29 18.65 3.89 21.55
C PHE A 29 17.25 3.30 21.31
N GLU A 30 16.62 2.69 22.31
CA GLU A 30 15.25 2.18 22.17
C GLU A 30 14.18 3.27 22.38
N SER A 31 14.56 4.41 22.96
CA SER A 31 13.62 5.46 23.34
C SER A 31 12.91 6.11 22.16
N ARG A 32 13.56 6.30 21.01
CA ARG A 32 12.93 7.02 19.88
C ARG A 32 11.94 6.15 19.13
N ALA A 33 12.27 4.89 18.84
CA ALA A 33 11.35 3.96 18.20
C ALA A 33 10.16 3.60 19.10
N VAL A 34 10.37 3.47 20.42
CA VAL A 34 9.28 3.26 21.38
C VAL A 34 8.45 4.54 21.55
N VAL A 35 9.04 5.73 21.57
CA VAL A 35 8.31 7.01 21.61
C VAL A 35 7.55 7.28 20.31
N ASP A 36 8.10 6.95 19.15
CA ASP A 36 7.44 7.10 17.86
C ASP A 36 6.34 6.04 17.70
N ARG A 37 6.55 4.82 18.20
CA ARG A 37 5.52 3.77 18.26
C ARG A 37 4.44 4.09 19.32
N LEU A 38 4.79 4.72 20.44
CA LEU A 38 3.84 5.26 21.42
C LEU A 38 3.11 6.48 20.88
N ARG A 39 3.74 7.38 20.10
CA ARG A 39 3.08 8.49 19.39
C ARG A 39 2.17 7.99 18.27
N ALA A 40 2.53 6.91 17.60
CA ALA A 40 1.70 6.25 16.59
C ALA A 40 0.58 5.40 17.23
N MET A 41 0.79 4.82 18.42
CA MET A 41 -0.27 4.19 19.22
C MET A 41 -1.18 5.24 19.90
N LEU A 42 -0.61 6.41 20.20
CA LEU A 42 -1.31 7.65 20.54
C LEU A 42 -1.65 8.44 19.27
N ALA A 43 -1.72 7.78 18.10
CA ALA A 43 -2.26 8.39 16.89
C ALA A 43 -3.54 9.13 17.28
N ASP A 44 -3.57 10.38 16.88
CA ASP A 44 -4.26 11.45 17.57
C ASP A 44 -5.70 11.01 17.93
N PRO A 45 -6.10 10.94 19.22
CA PRO A 45 -7.50 10.71 19.59
C PRO A 45 -8.44 11.66 18.82
N VAL A 46 -7.92 12.78 18.33
CA VAL A 46 -8.59 13.72 17.44
C VAL A 46 -9.10 13.11 16.13
N ALA A 47 -8.36 12.29 15.39
CA ALA A 47 -8.84 11.81 14.07
C ALA A 47 -9.92 10.72 14.19
N THR A 48 -9.75 9.79 15.13
CA THR A 48 -10.78 8.79 15.43
C THR A 48 -12.01 9.44 16.07
N ASP A 49 -11.83 10.41 16.98
CA ASP A 49 -12.97 11.16 17.55
C ASP A 49 -13.66 12.03 16.50
N ALA A 50 -12.92 12.69 15.62
CA ALA A 50 -13.47 13.47 14.52
C ALA A 50 -14.28 12.57 13.57
N LEU A 51 -13.76 11.39 13.21
CA LEU A 51 -14.51 10.43 12.40
C LEU A 51 -15.81 10.00 13.11
N ARG A 52 -15.75 9.71 14.41
CA ARG A 52 -16.95 9.41 15.21
C ARG A 52 -17.96 10.56 15.15
N ARG A 53 -17.52 11.81 15.33
CA ARG A 53 -18.38 13.00 15.25
C ARG A 53 -18.99 13.17 13.85
N VAL A 54 -18.24 12.86 12.79
CA VAL A 54 -18.75 12.86 11.42
C VAL A 54 -19.86 11.82 11.28
N LEU A 55 -19.65 10.59 11.75
CA LEU A 55 -20.67 9.54 11.72
C LEU A 55 -21.90 9.89 12.57
N ASP A 56 -21.71 10.52 13.74
CA ASP A 56 -22.80 11.04 14.58
C ASP A 56 -23.63 12.09 13.83
N ALA A 57 -22.98 12.96 13.04
CA ALA A 57 -23.65 13.98 12.24
C ALA A 57 -24.48 13.36 11.09
N PHE A 58 -23.95 12.35 10.39
CA PHE A 58 -24.73 11.62 9.39
C PHE A 58 -25.94 10.90 9.98
N GLU A 59 -25.79 10.25 11.14
CA GLU A 59 -26.90 9.62 11.85
C GLU A 59 -27.98 10.67 12.21
N SER A 60 -27.55 11.85 12.65
CA SER A 60 -28.45 12.97 12.99
C SER A 60 -29.21 13.52 11.77
N VAL A 61 -28.66 13.42 10.55
CA VAL A 61 -29.36 13.80 9.30
C VAL A 61 -30.14 12.63 8.67
N GLY A 62 -30.29 11.52 9.40
CA GLY A 62 -31.15 10.39 9.02
C GLY A 62 -30.44 9.24 8.30
N TYR A 63 -29.11 9.17 8.35
CA TYR A 63 -28.33 8.10 7.70
C TYR A 63 -27.64 7.21 8.74
N PRO A 64 -28.11 5.97 8.94
CA PRO A 64 -27.56 5.06 9.93
C PRO A 64 -26.04 4.85 9.79
N ARG A 65 -25.34 4.70 10.92
CA ARG A 65 -23.87 4.54 10.90
C ARG A 65 -23.39 3.30 10.16
N ASP A 66 -24.13 2.20 10.21
CA ASP A 66 -23.80 0.96 9.51
C ASP A 66 -23.97 1.08 8.00
N VAL A 67 -24.87 1.96 7.56
CA VAL A 67 -25.02 2.38 6.17
C VAL A 67 -23.78 3.21 5.81
N VAL A 68 -23.57 4.37 6.44
CA VAL A 68 -22.43 5.28 6.14
C VAL A 68 -21.06 4.61 6.27
N GLY A 69 -20.90 3.72 7.26
CA GLY A 69 -19.67 3.00 7.54
C GLY A 69 -19.24 2.00 6.47
N GLN A 70 -20.11 1.66 5.50
CA GLN A 70 -19.73 0.87 4.33
C GLN A 70 -18.85 1.64 3.35
N TRP A 71 -18.84 2.98 3.42
CA TRP A 71 -18.10 3.86 2.51
C TRP A 71 -17.16 4.82 3.23
N ALA A 72 -17.32 4.95 4.56
CA ALA A 72 -16.41 5.72 5.36
C ALA A 72 -15.03 5.06 5.37
N ILE A 73 -13.99 5.89 5.24
CA ILE A 73 -12.62 5.42 5.45
C ILE A 73 -12.48 4.79 6.84
N PRO A 74 -11.78 3.65 6.98
CA PRO A 74 -11.52 3.04 8.29
C PRO A 74 -10.79 4.00 9.23
N ALA A 75 -10.97 3.86 10.54
CA ALA A 75 -10.32 4.73 11.53
C ALA A 75 -8.77 4.76 11.42
N MET A 76 -8.14 3.65 11.05
CA MET A 76 -6.70 3.62 10.84
C MET A 76 -6.29 4.44 9.60
N ASP A 77 -7.07 4.35 8.52
CA ASP A 77 -6.85 5.12 7.29
C ASP A 77 -7.14 6.61 7.50
N ALA A 78 -8.15 6.94 8.31
CA ALA A 78 -8.40 8.30 8.77
C ALA A 78 -7.18 8.89 9.47
N ASN A 79 -6.54 8.14 10.38
CA ASN A 79 -5.33 8.61 11.06
C ASN A 79 -4.18 8.83 10.06
N ASP A 80 -3.97 7.91 9.12
CA ASP A 80 -2.91 8.00 8.11
C ASP A 80 -3.12 9.20 7.17
N LEU A 81 -4.37 9.44 6.75
CA LEU A 81 -4.77 10.60 5.97
C LEU A 81 -4.48 11.92 6.71
N ILE A 82 -4.95 12.05 7.95
CA ILE A 82 -4.77 13.28 8.74
C ILE A 82 -3.30 13.53 9.04
N GLU A 83 -2.53 12.50 9.37
CA GLU A 83 -1.09 12.63 9.60
C GLU A 83 -0.36 13.15 8.35
N ALA A 84 -0.73 12.65 7.15
CA ALA A 84 -0.18 13.13 5.89
C ALA A 84 -0.53 14.60 5.62
N LEU A 85 -1.78 15.01 5.88
CA LEU A 85 -2.22 16.40 5.68
C LEU A 85 -1.58 17.38 6.65
N HIS A 86 -1.43 16.99 7.92
CA HIS A 86 -0.75 17.80 8.95
C HIS A 86 0.72 18.01 8.61
N ARG A 87 1.42 16.98 8.14
CA ARG A 87 2.81 17.11 7.66
C ARG A 87 2.94 18.10 6.51
N ALA A 88 2.00 18.07 5.58
CA ALA A 88 1.96 18.99 4.44
C ALA A 88 1.46 20.39 4.81
N GLN A 89 1.00 20.62 6.05
CA GLN A 89 0.39 21.88 6.51
C GLN A 89 -0.71 22.37 5.55
N SER A 90 -1.53 21.42 5.08
CA SER A 90 -2.46 21.66 3.97
C SER A 90 -3.57 22.65 4.37
N GLN A 91 -3.73 23.72 3.58
CA GLN A 91 -4.81 24.71 3.79
C GLN A 91 -5.88 24.62 2.70
N LYS A 92 -5.50 24.27 1.46
CA LYS A 92 -6.44 24.06 0.37
C LYS A 92 -6.29 22.64 -0.16
N ILE A 93 -7.28 21.80 0.10
CA ILE A 93 -7.24 20.37 -0.20
C ILE A 93 -8.19 20.08 -1.37
N LEU A 94 -7.68 19.35 -2.37
CA LEU A 94 -8.51 18.74 -3.42
C LEU A 94 -8.93 17.34 -2.97
N GLU A 95 -10.20 17.01 -3.05
CA GLU A 95 -10.71 15.66 -2.85
C GLU A 95 -11.41 15.14 -4.11
N VAL A 96 -11.10 13.90 -4.48
CA VAL A 96 -11.64 13.22 -5.65
C VAL A 96 -12.31 11.93 -5.20
N GLY A 97 -13.63 11.80 -5.42
CA GLY A 97 -14.39 10.62 -5.00
C GLY A 97 -14.88 10.74 -3.57
N THR A 98 -15.72 11.73 -3.31
CA THR A 98 -16.17 12.06 -1.95
C THR A 98 -17.28 11.14 -1.45
N PHE A 99 -18.01 10.51 -2.37
CA PHE A 99 -19.26 9.85 -2.07
C PHE A 99 -20.14 10.76 -1.21
N VAL A 100 -20.52 10.34 0.00
CA VAL A 100 -21.34 11.13 0.93
C VAL A 100 -20.57 12.17 1.76
N GLY A 101 -19.25 12.32 1.65
CA GLY A 101 -18.52 13.40 2.34
C GLY A 101 -17.74 13.03 3.59
N THR A 102 -17.62 11.76 3.96
CA THR A 102 -17.03 11.37 5.26
C THR A 102 -15.58 11.84 5.40
N SER A 103 -14.75 11.63 4.38
CA SER A 103 -13.34 12.06 4.36
C SER A 103 -13.22 13.58 4.29
N ALA A 104 -14.03 14.27 3.47
CA ALA A 104 -14.06 15.73 3.40
C ALA A 104 -14.29 16.37 4.78
N LEU A 105 -15.33 15.89 5.48
CA LEU A 105 -15.72 16.42 6.79
C LEU A 105 -14.69 16.09 7.86
N LEU A 106 -14.10 14.89 7.81
CA LEU A 106 -12.98 14.51 8.68
C LEU A 106 -11.80 15.49 8.50
N MET A 107 -11.38 15.72 7.25
CA MET A 107 -10.28 16.63 6.94
C MET A 107 -10.54 18.03 7.49
N LEU A 108 -11.77 18.55 7.34
CA LEU A 108 -12.16 19.87 7.85
C LEU A 108 -12.15 19.97 9.38
N LEU A 109 -12.53 18.90 10.09
CA LEU A 109 -12.50 18.87 11.56
C LEU A 109 -11.07 18.79 12.11
N CYS A 110 -10.20 18.02 11.45
CA CYS A 110 -8.81 17.82 11.89
C CYS A 110 -7.86 18.91 11.39
N CYS A 111 -8.21 19.64 10.33
CA CYS A 111 -7.47 20.76 9.78
C CYS A 111 -8.34 22.03 9.85
N PRO A 112 -8.36 22.73 11.01
CA PRO A 112 -9.35 23.79 11.27
C PRO A 112 -9.22 25.01 10.37
N HIS A 113 -8.07 25.21 9.73
CA HIS A 113 -7.83 26.30 8.78
C HIS A 113 -7.91 25.86 7.33
N ALA A 114 -8.21 24.58 7.07
CA ALA A 114 -8.31 24.07 5.71
C ALA A 114 -9.67 24.35 5.08
N GLU A 115 -9.69 24.53 3.78
CA GLU A 115 -10.84 24.37 2.90
C GLU A 115 -10.68 23.11 2.05
N VAL A 116 -11.79 22.43 1.76
CA VAL A 116 -11.82 21.21 0.95
C VAL A 116 -12.66 21.45 -0.29
N HIS A 117 -12.06 21.25 -1.46
CA HIS A 117 -12.73 21.21 -2.75
C HIS A 117 -12.97 19.76 -3.13
N SER A 118 -14.21 19.31 -2.95
CA SER A 118 -14.64 17.93 -3.14
C SER A 118 -15.34 17.79 -4.49
N ILE A 119 -14.89 16.83 -5.29
CA ILE A 119 -15.42 16.54 -6.63
C ILE A 119 -16.01 15.13 -6.62
N ASP A 120 -17.29 15.04 -6.94
CA ASP A 120 -18.04 13.78 -6.97
C ASP A 120 -19.19 13.85 -7.99
N PRO A 121 -19.60 12.74 -8.64
CA PRO A 121 -20.71 12.74 -9.59
C PRO A 121 -22.06 13.23 -9.03
N ASN A 122 -22.25 13.20 -7.70
CA ASN A 122 -23.45 13.69 -7.03
C ASN A 122 -24.75 12.97 -7.44
N PHE A 123 -24.69 11.66 -7.62
CA PHE A 123 -25.88 10.87 -7.94
C PHE A 123 -26.76 10.64 -6.70
N PRO A 124 -28.06 10.34 -6.89
CA PRO A 124 -28.90 9.80 -5.82
C PRO A 124 -28.29 8.52 -5.24
N LEU A 125 -28.45 8.31 -3.93
CA LEU A 125 -27.93 7.10 -3.28
C LEU A 125 -28.48 5.79 -3.88
N SER A 126 -29.68 5.79 -4.45
CA SER A 126 -30.20 4.61 -5.17
C SER A 126 -29.28 4.17 -6.30
N VAL A 127 -28.81 5.11 -7.13
CA VAL A 127 -27.91 4.84 -8.25
C VAL A 127 -26.58 4.29 -7.75
N GLU A 128 -26.05 4.91 -6.71
CA GLU A 128 -24.77 4.55 -6.12
C GLU A 128 -24.80 3.17 -5.44
N PHE A 129 -25.86 2.89 -4.68
CA PHE A 129 -25.97 1.63 -3.95
C PHE A 129 -26.24 0.46 -4.89
N ASP A 130 -27.02 0.68 -5.95
CA ASP A 130 -27.22 -0.32 -7.00
C ASP A 130 -25.89 -0.62 -7.71
N ALA A 131 -25.09 0.43 -7.99
CA ALA A 131 -23.80 0.28 -8.64
C ALA A 131 -22.78 -0.48 -7.79
N MET A 132 -22.78 -0.27 -6.47
CA MET A 132 -21.84 -0.89 -5.52
C MET A 132 -22.39 -2.15 -4.85
N ASN A 133 -23.64 -2.53 -5.12
CA ASN A 133 -24.34 -3.64 -4.47
C ASN A 133 -24.36 -3.51 -2.93
N CYS A 134 -24.62 -2.30 -2.42
CA CYS A 134 -24.66 -2.00 -1.00
C CYS A 134 -26.06 -2.16 -0.40
N ASN A 135 -26.12 -2.43 0.91
CA ASN A 135 -27.39 -2.56 1.62
C ASN A 135 -27.91 -1.19 2.08
N HIS A 136 -29.18 -0.88 1.82
CA HIS A 136 -29.79 0.45 1.96
C HIS A 136 -30.63 0.69 3.23
N ARG A 137 -30.65 -0.25 4.19
CA ARG A 137 -31.70 -0.27 5.25
C ARG A 137 -31.93 1.12 5.88
N ALA A 138 -33.16 1.61 5.73
CA ALA A 138 -33.69 2.85 6.33
C ALA A 138 -33.09 4.18 5.82
N ALA A 139 -32.21 4.19 4.80
CA ALA A 139 -31.72 5.42 4.20
C ALA A 139 -32.70 6.00 3.18
N ASP A 140 -32.79 7.33 3.09
CA ASP A 140 -33.47 8.01 1.98
C ASP A 140 -32.60 7.94 0.72
N LEU A 141 -33.00 7.07 -0.20
CA LEU A 141 -32.25 6.78 -1.43
C LEU A 141 -32.43 7.82 -2.53
N ALA A 142 -33.40 8.73 -2.40
CA ALA A 142 -33.66 9.75 -3.40
C ALA A 142 -32.71 10.96 -3.27
N ARG A 143 -32.14 11.19 -2.08
CA ARG A 143 -31.20 12.28 -1.86
C ARG A 143 -29.88 12.03 -2.56
N LYS A 144 -29.31 13.11 -3.11
CA LYS A 144 -27.98 13.10 -3.73
C LYS A 144 -26.90 13.11 -2.66
N THR A 145 -25.75 12.50 -2.97
CA THR A 145 -24.62 12.35 -2.04
C THR A 145 -24.12 13.69 -1.49
N GLN A 146 -24.01 14.74 -2.31
CA GLN A 146 -23.51 16.05 -1.87
C GLN A 146 -24.54 16.82 -1.01
N ASP A 147 -25.84 16.61 -1.20
CA ASP A 147 -26.87 17.21 -0.33
C ASP A 147 -26.81 16.63 1.09
N ILE A 148 -26.42 15.37 1.20
CA ILE A 148 -26.21 14.70 2.49
C ILE A 148 -24.94 15.23 3.15
N ALA A 149 -23.84 15.33 2.39
CA ALA A 149 -22.58 15.91 2.84
C ALA A 149 -22.77 17.34 3.38
N ALA A 150 -23.50 18.18 2.64
CA ALA A 150 -23.78 19.57 3.03
C ALA A 150 -24.56 19.65 4.35
N ALA A 151 -25.60 18.84 4.53
CA ALA A 151 -26.40 18.82 5.76
C ALA A 151 -25.56 18.36 6.97
N ALA A 152 -24.72 17.35 6.81
CA ALA A 152 -23.79 16.92 7.86
C ALA A 152 -22.74 18.01 8.17
N ALA A 153 -22.25 18.72 7.14
CA ALA A 153 -21.32 19.84 7.31
C ALA A 153 -21.91 21.00 8.12
N GLU A 154 -23.22 21.28 7.95
CA GLU A 154 -23.94 22.29 8.72
C GLU A 154 -24.00 21.94 10.21
N LEU A 155 -24.34 20.69 10.55
CA LEU A 155 -24.35 20.22 11.95
C LEU A 155 -22.96 20.27 12.60
N LEU A 156 -21.91 20.05 11.80
CA LEU A 156 -20.53 20.10 12.27
C LEU A 156 -19.94 21.52 12.33
N GLY A 157 -20.64 22.52 11.80
CA GLY A 157 -20.16 23.91 11.75
C GLY A 157 -18.97 24.11 10.81
N VAL A 158 -18.89 23.34 9.72
CA VAL A 158 -17.78 23.42 8.74
C VAL A 158 -18.25 23.67 7.30
N ARG A 159 -19.54 23.97 7.11
CA ARG A 159 -20.17 24.12 5.78
C ARG A 159 -19.52 25.19 4.91
N ASP A 160 -19.05 26.28 5.52
CA ASP A 160 -18.41 27.43 4.88
C ASP A 160 -17.04 27.11 4.27
N ARG A 161 -16.39 26.03 4.74
CA ARG A 161 -15.09 25.55 4.25
C ARG A 161 -15.20 24.33 3.32
N LEU A 162 -16.41 23.84 3.06
CA LEU A 162 -16.68 22.71 2.17
C LEU A 162 -17.20 23.20 0.81
N HIS A 163 -16.42 22.99 -0.24
CA HIS A 163 -16.78 23.36 -1.61
C HIS A 163 -17.07 22.10 -2.42
N LEU A 164 -18.35 21.85 -2.70
CA LEU A 164 -18.84 20.65 -3.41
C LEU A 164 -19.00 20.95 -4.91
N HIS A 165 -18.44 20.10 -5.76
CA HIS A 165 -18.48 20.25 -7.21
C HIS A 165 -19.07 18.98 -7.85
N GLU A 166 -20.22 19.09 -8.50
CA GLU A 166 -20.90 17.98 -9.18
C GLU A 166 -20.22 17.68 -10.52
N GLY A 167 -19.55 16.53 -10.61
CA GLY A 167 -18.83 16.11 -11.81
C GLY A 167 -17.86 14.96 -11.57
N GLY A 168 -17.39 14.35 -12.67
CA GLY A 168 -16.23 13.47 -12.63
C GLY A 168 -14.95 14.28 -12.54
N PHE A 169 -13.89 13.76 -11.94
CA PHE A 169 -12.62 14.50 -11.86
C PHE A 169 -11.88 14.51 -13.20
N SER A 170 -11.16 13.45 -13.55
CA SER A 170 -10.42 13.37 -14.82
C SER A 170 -11.13 12.61 -15.95
N THR A 171 -12.24 11.95 -15.63
CA THR A 171 -13.01 11.09 -16.55
C THR A 171 -14.51 11.27 -16.32
N ASP A 172 -15.32 10.92 -17.31
CA ASP A 172 -16.79 10.86 -17.24
C ASP A 172 -17.30 9.50 -16.71
N ALA A 173 -16.40 8.53 -16.54
CA ALA A 173 -16.72 7.22 -16.01
C ALA A 173 -17.14 7.28 -14.53
N THR A 174 -18.06 6.39 -14.14
CA THR A 174 -18.57 6.26 -12.77
C THR A 174 -18.81 4.78 -12.44
N PHE A 175 -19.02 4.43 -11.17
CA PHE A 175 -19.41 3.07 -10.78
C PHE A 175 -20.79 2.69 -11.35
N ALA A 176 -21.67 3.68 -11.55
CA ALA A 176 -22.97 3.50 -12.20
C ALA A 176 -22.85 3.14 -13.70
N GLY A 177 -21.66 3.26 -14.29
CA GLY A 177 -21.39 2.86 -15.67
C GLY A 177 -22.30 3.58 -16.67
N ARG A 178 -23.15 2.82 -17.38
CA ARG A 178 -24.10 3.38 -18.36
C ARG A 178 -25.41 3.86 -17.75
N VAL A 179 -25.68 3.55 -16.48
CA VAL A 179 -26.94 3.91 -15.81
C VAL A 179 -26.97 5.42 -15.53
N ALA A 180 -25.84 5.99 -15.14
CA ALA A 180 -25.69 7.42 -14.93
C ALA A 180 -24.28 7.86 -15.36
N THR A 181 -24.22 8.97 -16.08
CA THR A 181 -22.96 9.56 -16.56
C THR A 181 -22.83 10.97 -15.99
N THR A 182 -21.60 11.45 -15.90
CA THR A 182 -21.31 12.81 -15.45
C THR A 182 -20.22 13.42 -16.31
N LYS A 183 -20.16 14.75 -16.40
CA LYS A 183 -19.10 15.43 -17.16
C LYS A 183 -17.83 15.47 -16.30
N SER A 184 -16.67 15.25 -16.93
CA SER A 184 -15.39 15.55 -16.27
C SER A 184 -15.21 17.07 -16.12
N ILE A 185 -14.95 17.53 -14.89
CA ILE A 185 -14.80 18.94 -14.53
C ILE A 185 -13.45 19.27 -13.86
N GLY A 186 -12.60 18.27 -13.58
CA GLY A 186 -11.39 18.45 -12.79
C GLY A 186 -10.44 19.52 -13.31
N ALA A 187 -10.28 19.62 -14.64
CA ALA A 187 -9.43 20.65 -15.26
C ALA A 187 -9.97 22.07 -15.01
N GLU A 188 -11.30 22.25 -15.03
CA GLU A 188 -11.95 23.53 -14.73
C GLU A 188 -11.76 23.91 -13.25
N ILE A 189 -11.93 22.94 -12.34
CA ILE A 189 -11.75 23.15 -10.90
C ILE A 189 -10.28 23.50 -10.59
N ILE A 190 -9.32 22.81 -11.18
CA ILE A 190 -7.89 23.13 -11.03
C ILE A 190 -7.59 24.55 -11.53
N ALA A 191 -8.06 24.91 -12.73
CA ALA A 191 -7.81 26.23 -13.29
C ALA A 191 -8.41 27.36 -12.44
N ARG A 192 -9.56 27.12 -11.80
CA ARG A 192 -10.28 28.13 -11.02
C ARG A 192 -9.78 28.27 -9.58
N TYR A 193 -9.47 27.16 -8.92
CA TYR A 193 -9.22 27.15 -7.47
C TYR A 193 -7.79 26.76 -7.09
N GLY A 194 -7.02 26.18 -8.01
CA GLY A 194 -5.62 25.81 -7.78
C GLY A 194 -4.69 27.01 -7.57
N PRO A 195 -3.43 26.77 -7.17
CA PRO A 195 -2.89 25.45 -6.85
C PRO A 195 -3.34 24.96 -5.46
N PHE A 196 -3.47 23.64 -5.32
CA PHE A 196 -3.82 22.96 -4.07
C PHE A 196 -2.57 22.58 -3.25
N ASP A 197 -2.71 22.48 -1.93
CA ASP A 197 -1.64 22.07 -1.00
C ASP A 197 -1.54 20.55 -0.81
N ALA A 198 -2.62 19.83 -1.10
CA ALA A 198 -2.66 18.37 -1.15
C ALA A 198 -3.84 17.91 -2.02
N ALA A 199 -3.77 16.68 -2.50
CA ALA A 199 -4.91 15.98 -3.09
C ALA A 199 -5.18 14.66 -2.34
N PHE A 200 -6.44 14.35 -2.07
CA PHE A 200 -6.90 13.04 -1.61
C PHE A 200 -7.73 12.37 -2.71
N ILE A 201 -7.35 11.18 -3.14
CA ILE A 201 -7.99 10.44 -4.24
C ILE A 201 -8.54 9.12 -3.71
N ASP A 202 -9.87 8.99 -3.77
CA ASP A 202 -10.67 7.82 -3.38
C ASP A 202 -11.85 7.62 -4.36
N GLY A 203 -11.59 7.91 -5.65
CA GLY A 203 -12.57 7.84 -6.73
C GLY A 203 -12.71 6.44 -7.33
N LEU A 204 -12.67 6.36 -8.66
CA LEU A 204 -12.74 5.07 -9.34
C LEU A 204 -11.46 4.27 -9.15
N HIS A 205 -11.59 3.00 -8.79
CA HIS A 205 -10.48 2.09 -8.54
C HIS A 205 -9.90 1.40 -9.79
N PHE A 206 -10.30 1.81 -10.99
CA PHE A 206 -9.80 1.24 -12.24
C PHE A 206 -8.47 1.86 -12.64
N GLU A 207 -7.52 1.03 -13.11
CA GLU A 207 -6.15 1.46 -13.44
C GLU A 207 -6.11 2.73 -14.31
N GLN A 208 -6.96 2.80 -15.35
CA GLN A 208 -7.00 3.95 -16.25
C GLN A 208 -7.55 5.21 -15.58
N ALA A 209 -8.58 5.08 -14.74
CA ALA A 209 -9.20 6.21 -14.04
C ALA A 209 -8.24 6.77 -12.99
N VAL A 210 -7.69 5.93 -12.11
CA VAL A 210 -6.69 6.34 -11.10
C VAL A 210 -5.49 7.00 -11.75
N ARG A 211 -4.95 6.44 -12.84
CA ARG A 211 -3.80 7.05 -13.56
C ARG A 211 -4.14 8.41 -14.14
N SER A 212 -5.36 8.56 -14.65
CA SER A 212 -5.86 9.84 -15.19
C SER A 212 -6.04 10.87 -14.06
N ASP A 213 -6.60 10.46 -12.92
CA ASP A 213 -6.78 11.30 -11.73
C ASP A 213 -5.42 11.74 -11.16
N LEU A 214 -4.45 10.83 -11.04
CA LEU A 214 -3.09 11.13 -10.61
C LEU A 214 -2.42 12.21 -11.47
N ARG A 215 -2.49 12.07 -12.80
CA ARG A 215 -1.91 13.05 -13.74
C ARG A 215 -2.57 14.41 -13.62
N LEU A 216 -3.90 14.44 -13.57
CA LEU A 216 -4.64 15.69 -13.48
C LEU A 216 -4.39 16.38 -12.13
N ALA A 217 -4.46 15.64 -11.02
CA ALA A 217 -4.17 16.16 -9.69
C ALA A 217 -2.76 16.73 -9.61
N ALA A 218 -1.74 16.00 -10.09
CA ALA A 218 -0.35 16.47 -10.11
C ALA A 218 -0.18 17.83 -10.82
N SER A 219 -0.97 18.11 -11.87
CA SER A 219 -0.93 19.39 -12.60
C SER A 219 -1.54 20.57 -11.84
N GLY A 220 -2.42 20.30 -10.86
CA GLY A 220 -3.12 21.31 -10.07
C GLY A 220 -2.53 21.55 -8.67
N LEU A 221 -1.46 20.85 -8.32
CA LEU A 221 -0.84 20.91 -7.00
C LEU A 221 0.32 21.90 -6.96
N ARG A 222 0.57 22.47 -5.77
CA ARG A 222 1.81 23.22 -5.51
C ARG A 222 3.02 22.29 -5.65
N PRO A 223 4.22 22.83 -5.96
CA PRO A 223 5.44 22.03 -5.90
C PRO A 223 5.56 21.35 -4.52
N SER A 224 5.94 20.07 -4.52
CA SER A 224 6.09 19.25 -3.31
C SER A 224 4.80 18.90 -2.54
N ALA A 225 3.62 19.37 -2.97
CA ALA A 225 2.36 18.96 -2.37
C ALA A 225 2.12 17.45 -2.59
N PRO A 226 1.68 16.71 -1.56
CA PRO A 226 1.46 15.28 -1.68
C PRO A 226 0.16 14.96 -2.42
N ILE A 227 0.14 13.79 -3.07
CA ILE A 227 -1.09 13.11 -3.46
C ILE A 227 -1.28 11.93 -2.50
N ILE A 228 -2.40 11.90 -1.81
CA ILE A 228 -2.78 10.86 -0.87
C ILE A 228 -3.83 10.01 -1.57
N LEU A 229 -3.63 8.69 -1.58
CA LEU A 229 -4.54 7.74 -2.23
C LEU A 229 -5.06 6.76 -1.20
N HIS A 230 -6.36 6.47 -1.28
CA HIS A 230 -6.94 5.36 -0.54
C HIS A 230 -6.83 4.06 -1.34
N ASP A 231 -7.21 2.93 -0.73
CA ASP A 231 -7.36 1.64 -1.41
C ASP A 231 -6.09 1.13 -2.12
N CYS A 232 -4.90 1.54 -1.66
CA CYS A 232 -3.62 1.07 -2.18
C CYS A 232 -3.22 -0.32 -1.67
N ILE A 233 -3.82 -0.75 -0.56
CA ILE A 233 -3.74 -2.09 0.00
C ILE A 233 -5.16 -2.57 0.21
N GLY A 234 -5.50 -3.77 -0.28
CA GLY A 234 -6.84 -4.30 -0.14
C GLY A 234 -7.35 -4.90 -1.45
N TYR A 235 -8.67 -5.05 -1.52
CA TYR A 235 -9.38 -5.56 -2.69
C TYR A 235 -9.05 -4.79 -3.97
N TRP A 236 -9.04 -3.45 -3.90
CA TRP A 236 -8.71 -2.56 -5.02
C TRP A 236 -7.21 -2.32 -5.18
N GLY A 237 -6.41 -2.74 -4.20
CA GLY A 237 -4.97 -2.47 -4.09
C GLY A 237 -4.22 -2.74 -5.37
N SER A 238 -4.39 -3.92 -6.00
CA SER A 238 -3.63 -4.21 -7.22
C SER A 238 -3.97 -3.30 -8.40
N SER A 239 -5.21 -2.85 -8.54
CA SER A 239 -5.63 -1.94 -9.61
C SER A 239 -5.10 -0.53 -9.39
N VAL A 240 -5.24 -0.01 -8.17
CA VAL A 240 -4.70 1.29 -7.76
C VAL A 240 -3.17 1.28 -7.88
N ARG A 241 -2.50 0.22 -7.43
CA ARG A 241 -1.04 0.04 -7.51
C ARG A 241 -0.52 -0.06 -8.93
N ARG A 242 -1.25 -0.70 -9.85
CA ARG A 242 -0.88 -0.69 -11.28
C ARG A 242 -0.91 0.73 -11.82
N ALA A 243 -1.95 1.51 -11.50
CA ALA A 243 -2.04 2.91 -11.92
C ALA A 243 -0.89 3.75 -11.36
N ILE A 244 -0.59 3.61 -10.07
CA ILE A 244 0.54 4.27 -9.42
C ILE A 244 1.85 3.87 -10.09
N GLY A 245 2.06 2.58 -10.37
CA GLY A 245 3.25 2.12 -11.08
C GLY A 245 3.42 2.81 -12.43
N ARG A 246 2.35 2.89 -13.23
CA ARG A 246 2.35 3.63 -14.50
C ARG A 246 2.66 5.12 -14.32
N PHE A 247 2.08 5.74 -13.29
CA PHE A 247 2.31 7.14 -12.99
C PHE A 247 3.77 7.40 -12.61
N LEU A 248 4.39 6.53 -11.80
CA LEU A 248 5.80 6.61 -11.42
C LEU A 248 6.75 6.37 -12.60
N GLU A 249 6.39 5.52 -13.57
CA GLU A 249 7.15 5.36 -14.82
C GLU A 249 7.20 6.66 -15.64
N GLU A 250 6.13 7.46 -15.59
CA GLU A 250 5.99 8.71 -16.35
C GLU A 250 6.50 9.93 -15.59
N THR A 251 6.44 9.86 -14.27
CA THR A 251 6.63 10.98 -13.35
C THR A 251 7.63 10.56 -12.26
N PRO A 252 8.87 10.20 -12.65
CA PRO A 252 9.85 9.57 -11.76
C PRO A 252 10.30 10.46 -10.59
N GLN A 253 9.99 11.76 -10.62
CA GLN A 253 10.23 12.64 -9.48
C GLN A 253 9.35 12.31 -8.26
N TYR A 254 8.25 11.58 -8.44
CA TYR A 254 7.44 11.10 -7.31
C TYR A 254 8.01 9.82 -6.71
N SER A 255 7.86 9.71 -5.39
CA SER A 255 8.08 8.48 -4.63
C SER A 255 6.79 8.08 -3.93
N LEU A 256 6.52 6.78 -3.86
CA LEU A 256 5.40 6.22 -3.13
C LEU A 256 5.80 5.85 -1.69
N SER A 257 4.84 5.92 -0.78
CA SER A 257 4.91 5.33 0.56
C SER A 257 3.55 4.80 0.98
N HIS A 258 3.50 3.63 1.60
CA HIS A 258 2.31 3.05 2.24
C HIS A 258 2.72 2.14 3.40
N ALA A 259 1.76 1.79 4.26
CA ALA A 259 1.99 0.85 5.35
C ALA A 259 2.43 -0.54 4.86
N PRO A 260 3.08 -1.39 5.70
CA PRO A 260 3.44 -2.76 5.32
C PRO A 260 2.24 -3.58 4.82
N TYR A 261 2.45 -4.52 3.88
CA TYR A 261 1.37 -5.40 3.41
C TYR A 261 0.81 -6.32 4.50
N ALA A 262 1.56 -6.51 5.59
CA ALA A 262 1.10 -7.19 6.79
C ALA A 262 0.00 -6.41 7.54
N ASP A 263 -0.02 -5.08 7.44
CA ASP A 263 -0.97 -4.18 8.10
C ASP A 263 -2.24 -4.03 7.26
N LEU A 264 -2.93 -5.15 7.01
CA LEU A 264 -4.19 -5.14 6.25
C LEU A 264 -5.17 -4.11 6.82
N TYR A 265 -5.80 -3.34 5.92
CA TYR A 265 -6.68 -2.19 6.21
C TYR A 265 -5.98 -0.89 6.61
N ARG A 266 -4.67 -0.78 6.41
CA ARG A 266 -3.99 0.51 6.25
C ARG A 266 -3.78 0.77 4.76
N SER A 267 -4.85 1.15 4.08
CA SER A 267 -4.92 1.27 2.63
C SER A 267 -4.43 2.62 2.10
N VAL A 268 -4.21 3.61 2.97
CA VAL A 268 -3.72 4.93 2.58
C VAL A 268 -2.25 4.88 2.15
N ALA A 269 -1.98 5.42 0.97
CA ALA A 269 -0.64 5.69 0.47
C ALA A 269 -0.43 7.19 0.21
N THR A 270 0.83 7.60 0.14
CA THR A 270 1.24 8.97 -0.19
C THR A 270 2.25 8.93 -1.33
N LEU A 271 2.00 9.75 -2.35
CA LEU A 271 2.95 10.11 -3.39
C LEU A 271 3.51 11.50 -3.09
N SER A 272 4.83 11.63 -3.12
CA SER A 272 5.51 12.90 -2.87
C SER A 272 6.64 13.15 -3.85
N CYS A 273 6.82 14.41 -4.28
CA CYS A 273 8.00 14.88 -5.01
C CYS A 273 9.16 15.31 -4.10
N ASP A 274 8.90 15.50 -2.80
CA ASP A 274 9.93 15.87 -1.84
C ASP A 274 10.40 14.61 -1.09
N PRO A 275 11.65 14.16 -1.33
CA PRO A 275 12.34 13.16 -0.54
C PRO A 275 12.14 13.27 0.97
N ASN A 276 12.15 14.50 1.49
CA ASN A 276 12.15 14.77 2.92
C ASN A 276 10.75 14.72 3.53
N SER A 277 9.70 14.90 2.73
CA SER A 277 8.32 14.82 3.21
C SER A 277 7.81 13.37 3.30
N CYS A 278 8.51 12.41 2.68
CA CYS A 278 8.20 10.99 2.75
C CYS A 278 8.73 10.35 4.04
N SER A 279 8.29 10.81 5.22
CA SER A 279 8.88 10.42 6.50
C SER A 279 8.74 8.93 6.85
N ARG A 280 7.75 8.22 6.29
CA ARG A 280 7.54 6.77 6.52
C ARG A 280 8.57 5.90 5.82
N VAL A 281 9.12 6.38 4.71
CA VAL A 281 10.27 5.78 4.02
C VAL A 281 11.50 6.61 4.33
N ALA A 282 11.81 6.76 5.62
CA ALA A 282 13.16 7.19 5.99
C ALA A 282 14.17 6.25 5.31
N MET A 283 15.31 6.78 4.86
CA MET A 283 16.43 6.00 4.30
C MET A 283 16.94 5.01 5.35
N ARG A 284 16.27 3.86 5.45
CA ARG A 284 16.69 2.76 6.32
C ARG A 284 17.83 2.04 5.62
N PRO A 285 18.95 1.78 6.31
CA PRO A 285 20.02 0.97 5.76
C PRO A 285 19.48 -0.36 5.25
N PHE A 286 20.05 -0.87 4.16
CA PHE A 286 19.65 -2.16 3.58
C PHE A 286 19.59 -3.27 4.62
N GLN A 287 20.57 -3.35 5.51
CA GLN A 287 20.62 -4.39 6.55
C GLN A 287 19.42 -4.33 7.51
N GLU A 288 18.92 -3.14 7.83
CA GLU A 288 17.72 -2.99 8.67
C GLU A 288 16.48 -3.48 7.92
N ARG A 289 16.34 -3.11 6.64
CA ARG A 289 15.25 -3.58 5.77
C ARG A 289 15.28 -5.09 5.62
N LEU A 290 16.46 -5.66 5.33
CA LEU A 290 16.68 -7.10 5.21
C LEU A 290 16.32 -7.85 6.50
N SER A 291 16.82 -7.40 7.65
CA SER A 291 16.54 -8.05 8.95
C SER A 291 15.04 -8.04 9.27
N LYS A 292 14.36 -6.90 9.05
CA LYS A 292 12.91 -6.79 9.25
C LYS A 292 12.13 -7.64 8.25
N ALA A 293 12.56 -7.67 7.00
CA ALA A 293 11.89 -8.41 5.94
C ALA A 293 12.06 -9.93 6.07
N CYS A 294 13.21 -10.43 6.52
CA CYS A 294 13.49 -11.87 6.55
C CYS A 294 13.18 -12.54 7.90
N GLU A 295 12.77 -11.79 8.94
CA GLU A 295 12.40 -12.31 10.26
C GLU A 295 13.44 -13.31 10.83
N GLY A 296 14.74 -13.03 10.68
CA GLY A 296 15.85 -13.88 11.15
C GLY A 296 16.39 -14.89 10.12
N ASN A 297 15.89 -14.88 8.89
CA ASN A 297 16.36 -15.76 7.80
C ASN A 297 17.35 -15.07 6.83
N GLU A 298 17.83 -13.87 7.14
CA GLU A 298 18.66 -13.06 6.25
C GLU A 298 19.90 -13.79 5.71
N ALA A 299 20.55 -14.63 6.53
CA ALA A 299 21.76 -15.37 6.15
C ALA A 299 21.52 -16.39 5.03
N ARG A 300 20.28 -16.87 4.87
CA ARG A 300 19.93 -17.90 3.86
C ARG A 300 19.67 -17.30 2.49
N LEU A 301 19.38 -16.00 2.41
CA LEU A 301 19.00 -15.35 1.15
C LEU A 301 20.13 -15.38 0.11
N PRO A 302 21.38 -15.00 0.44
CA PRO A 302 22.55 -15.18 -0.43
C PRO A 302 22.70 -16.59 -1.00
N GLU A 303 22.64 -17.61 -0.14
CA GLU A 303 22.83 -19.01 -0.52
C GLU A 303 21.74 -19.49 -1.48
N LEU A 304 20.48 -19.11 -1.25
CA LEU A 304 19.38 -19.50 -2.14
C LEU A 304 19.47 -18.84 -3.51
N ILE A 305 19.86 -17.56 -3.60
CA ILE A 305 20.09 -16.89 -4.88
C ILE A 305 21.24 -17.57 -5.62
N ALA A 306 22.36 -17.82 -4.93
CA ALA A 306 23.52 -18.51 -5.53
C ALA A 306 23.18 -19.93 -5.99
N ARG A 307 22.37 -20.66 -5.22
CA ARG A 307 21.87 -21.99 -5.60
C ARG A 307 20.94 -21.93 -6.81
N ALA A 308 19.97 -21.02 -6.82
CA ALA A 308 19.03 -20.88 -7.94
C ALA A 308 19.78 -20.64 -9.25
N LEU A 309 20.80 -19.77 -9.24
CA LEU A 309 21.59 -19.47 -10.43
C LEU A 309 22.58 -20.58 -10.80
N SER A 310 23.27 -21.20 -9.83
CA SER A 310 24.22 -22.28 -10.13
C SER A 310 23.55 -23.56 -10.67
N THR A 311 22.25 -23.78 -10.41
CA THR A 311 21.49 -24.86 -11.05
C THR A 311 21.08 -24.57 -12.49
N GLN A 312 21.21 -23.32 -12.93
CA GLN A 312 20.60 -22.78 -14.14
C GLN A 312 21.63 -22.17 -15.11
N LEU A 313 22.86 -21.92 -14.66
CA LEU A 313 23.91 -21.28 -15.43
C LEU A 313 25.22 -22.07 -15.26
N PRO A 314 26.16 -21.98 -16.22
CA PRO A 314 27.51 -22.52 -16.04
C PRO A 314 28.21 -21.85 -14.85
N PRO A 315 29.39 -22.36 -14.43
CA PRO A 315 30.24 -21.65 -13.48
C PRO A 315 30.44 -20.19 -13.91
N LEU A 316 30.43 -19.27 -12.94
CA LEU A 316 30.50 -17.82 -13.16
C LEU A 316 31.72 -17.23 -12.42
N CYS A 317 32.25 -16.13 -12.95
CA CYS A 317 33.17 -15.27 -12.22
C CYS A 317 32.35 -14.14 -11.59
N VAL A 318 32.15 -14.20 -10.27
CA VAL A 318 31.19 -13.32 -9.58
C VAL A 318 31.89 -12.16 -8.89
N GLU A 319 31.37 -10.96 -9.10
CA GLU A 319 31.83 -9.73 -8.46
C GLU A 319 30.67 -8.99 -7.79
N SER A 320 30.93 -8.41 -6.61
CA SER A 320 29.99 -7.50 -5.95
C SER A 320 30.27 -6.04 -6.31
N ARG A 321 29.21 -5.20 -6.28
CA ARG A 321 29.32 -3.76 -6.57
C ARG A 321 29.02 -2.85 -5.39
N ASP A 322 28.41 -3.40 -4.35
CA ASP A 322 28.18 -2.75 -3.07
C ASP A 322 28.57 -3.71 -1.93
N ALA A 323 28.66 -3.20 -0.70
CA ALA A 323 29.13 -3.98 0.45
C ALA A 323 28.13 -5.12 0.77
N GLU A 324 26.85 -4.82 0.59
CA GLU A 324 25.70 -5.69 0.80
C GLU A 324 25.76 -6.90 -0.16
N SER A 325 26.10 -6.67 -1.42
CA SER A 325 26.28 -7.69 -2.45
C SER A 325 27.52 -8.55 -2.23
N GLY A 326 28.46 -8.14 -1.37
CA GLY A 326 29.64 -8.93 -1.02
C GLY A 326 29.26 -10.28 -0.42
N VAL A 327 28.25 -10.31 0.44
CA VAL A 327 27.73 -11.55 1.04
C VAL A 327 27.09 -12.45 -0.01
N PHE A 328 26.38 -11.86 -0.98
CA PHE A 328 25.79 -12.58 -2.10
C PHE A 328 26.84 -13.16 -3.03
N ALA A 329 27.85 -12.37 -3.41
CA ALA A 329 28.94 -12.82 -4.27
C ALA A 329 29.75 -13.96 -3.61
N ALA A 330 29.99 -13.88 -2.29
CA ALA A 330 30.70 -14.90 -1.54
C ALA A 330 29.99 -16.26 -1.50
N ALA A 331 28.66 -16.30 -1.73
CA ALA A 331 27.90 -17.53 -1.79
C ALA A 331 28.08 -18.31 -3.12
N PHE A 332 28.70 -17.71 -4.14
CA PHE A 332 28.96 -18.37 -5.41
C PHE A 332 30.33 -19.05 -5.44
N ALA A 333 30.38 -20.25 -6.03
CA ALA A 333 31.65 -20.85 -6.43
C ALA A 333 32.21 -20.09 -7.66
N SER A 334 33.29 -19.35 -7.46
CA SER A 334 33.93 -18.57 -8.55
C SER A 334 34.89 -19.43 -9.36
N SER A 335 34.87 -19.29 -10.69
CA SER A 335 35.77 -19.98 -11.60
C SER A 335 36.53 -18.99 -12.48
N ALA A 336 37.85 -19.15 -12.60
CA ALA A 336 38.68 -18.29 -13.44
C ALA A 336 38.37 -18.52 -14.93
N GLY A 337 38.22 -17.43 -15.70
CA GLY A 337 37.88 -17.49 -17.12
C GLY A 337 36.40 -17.79 -17.43
N ALA A 338 35.57 -17.93 -16.40
CA ALA A 338 34.12 -18.03 -16.56
C ALA A 338 33.48 -16.67 -16.95
N PRO A 339 32.26 -16.68 -17.53
CA PRO A 339 31.49 -15.46 -17.77
C PRO A 339 31.33 -14.61 -16.50
N ARG A 340 31.43 -13.30 -16.65
CA ARG A 340 31.41 -12.36 -15.53
C ARG A 340 29.98 -12.02 -15.10
N LEU A 341 29.66 -12.32 -13.85
CA LEU A 341 28.42 -11.96 -13.18
C LEU A 341 28.69 -10.82 -12.18
N VAL A 342 27.93 -9.74 -12.30
CA VAL A 342 27.87 -8.68 -11.29
C VAL A 342 26.66 -8.88 -10.41
N VAL A 343 26.84 -8.82 -9.09
CA VAL A 343 25.74 -8.81 -8.12
C VAL A 343 25.59 -7.40 -7.53
N ALA A 344 24.39 -6.85 -7.62
CA ALA A 344 24.02 -5.52 -7.14
C ALA A 344 22.61 -5.57 -6.50
N ILE A 345 22.54 -5.90 -5.22
CA ILE A 345 21.28 -6.14 -4.50
C ILE A 345 20.66 -4.86 -3.94
N ASP A 346 21.46 -3.88 -3.51
CA ASP A 346 20.94 -2.63 -2.96
C ASP A 346 21.22 -1.41 -3.86
N THR A 347 22.26 -1.50 -4.69
CA THR A 347 22.73 -0.40 -5.54
C THR A 347 21.59 0.36 -6.25
N LEU A 348 20.69 -0.35 -6.93
CA LEU A 348 19.64 0.30 -7.72
C LEU A 348 18.50 0.84 -6.87
N ASP A 349 18.16 0.19 -5.76
CA ASP A 349 17.14 0.72 -4.84
C ASP A 349 17.62 2.02 -4.20
N GLN A 350 18.92 2.25 -3.98
CA GLN A 350 19.43 3.51 -3.40
C GLN A 350 19.76 4.60 -4.43
N THR A 351 19.75 4.28 -5.72
CA THR A 351 20.18 5.23 -6.75
C THR A 351 19.06 6.22 -7.08
N SER A 352 19.36 7.52 -7.10
CA SER A 352 18.40 8.54 -7.52
C SER A 352 17.93 8.34 -8.98
N HIS A 353 16.77 8.88 -9.35
CA HIS A 353 16.27 8.73 -10.73
C HIS A 353 17.23 9.29 -11.78
N ASP A 354 17.84 10.44 -11.52
CA ASP A 354 18.77 11.11 -12.45
C ASP A 354 20.07 10.33 -12.66
N GLU A 355 20.42 9.43 -11.74
CA GLU A 355 21.64 8.64 -11.79
C GLU A 355 21.41 7.20 -12.27
N LEU A 356 20.15 6.77 -12.41
CA LEU A 356 19.80 5.38 -12.70
C LEU A 356 20.51 4.86 -13.96
N ASP A 357 20.37 5.56 -15.08
CA ASP A 357 20.97 5.15 -16.35
C ASP A 357 22.50 5.08 -16.23
N ARG A 358 23.14 6.05 -15.55
CA ARG A 358 24.59 6.04 -15.32
C ARG A 358 25.01 4.85 -14.45
N THR A 359 24.24 4.53 -13.42
CA THR A 359 24.50 3.38 -12.56
C THR A 359 24.34 2.07 -13.33
N ILE A 360 23.27 1.91 -14.12
CA ILE A 360 23.10 0.74 -14.99
C ILE A 360 24.28 0.61 -15.97
N GLN A 361 24.72 1.70 -16.59
CA GLN A 361 25.88 1.66 -17.50
C GLN A 361 27.18 1.25 -16.79
N ARG A 362 27.39 1.73 -15.54
CA ARG A 362 28.54 1.29 -14.71
C ARG A 362 28.47 -0.19 -14.36
N LEU A 363 27.29 -0.69 -14.00
CA LEU A 363 27.08 -2.12 -13.72
C LEU A 363 27.29 -2.97 -14.98
N ALA A 364 26.84 -2.47 -16.13
CA ALA A 364 26.95 -3.13 -17.42
C ALA A 364 28.39 -3.23 -17.93
N PHE A 365 29.28 -2.30 -17.58
CA PHE A 365 30.61 -2.21 -18.15
C PHE A 365 31.42 -3.51 -17.98
N ASN A 366 31.84 -4.09 -19.11
CA ASN A 366 32.59 -5.36 -19.20
C ASN A 366 31.96 -6.53 -18.42
N THR A 367 30.63 -6.61 -18.40
CA THR A 367 29.88 -7.61 -17.63
C THR A 367 28.99 -8.44 -18.54
N ASP A 368 28.94 -9.77 -18.35
CA ASP A 368 28.13 -10.70 -19.15
C ASP A 368 26.72 -10.86 -18.58
N ALA A 369 26.58 -10.82 -17.25
CA ALA A 369 25.29 -10.88 -16.57
C ALA A 369 25.27 -10.05 -15.28
N ILE A 370 24.07 -9.64 -14.86
CA ILE A 370 23.84 -8.83 -13.66
C ILE A 370 22.71 -9.47 -12.85
N VAL A 371 22.89 -9.67 -11.55
CA VAL A 371 21.81 -9.90 -10.59
C VAL A 371 21.45 -8.59 -9.94
N LEU A 372 20.18 -8.21 -10.02
CA LEU A 372 19.66 -6.98 -9.45
C LEU A 372 18.65 -7.30 -8.37
N GLY A 373 18.93 -6.84 -7.15
CA GLY A 373 17.93 -6.78 -6.10
C GLY A 373 17.06 -5.56 -6.31
N LEU A 374 15.75 -5.77 -6.41
CA LEU A 374 14.78 -4.70 -6.66
C LEU A 374 13.58 -4.89 -5.74
N THR A 375 13.15 -3.78 -5.14
CA THR A 375 11.95 -3.73 -4.30
C THR A 375 10.88 -2.89 -5.00
N PRO A 376 9.63 -3.38 -5.13
CA PRO A 376 8.51 -2.55 -5.57
C PRO A 376 8.40 -1.27 -4.73
N PRO A 377 7.99 -0.14 -5.32
CA PRO A 377 7.95 1.13 -4.61
C PRO A 377 6.97 1.10 -3.45
N GLY A 378 7.32 1.80 -2.38
CA GLY A 378 6.39 2.33 -1.39
C GLY A 378 6.18 1.57 -0.10
N GLU A 379 6.47 0.27 0.00
CA GLU A 379 6.18 -0.43 1.25
C GLU A 379 7.11 0.03 2.37
N GLU A 380 6.53 0.58 3.44
CA GLU A 380 7.27 1.04 4.61
C GLU A 380 8.16 -0.09 5.17
N CYS A 381 9.42 0.24 5.43
CA CYS A 381 10.48 -0.69 5.88
C CYS A 381 10.99 -1.71 4.86
N ALA A 382 10.44 -1.77 3.65
CA ALA A 382 10.90 -2.67 2.60
C ALA A 382 11.46 -1.89 1.41
N ALA A 383 10.68 -0.96 0.86
CA ALA A 383 11.13 -0.10 -0.21
C ALA A 383 12.10 0.97 0.30
N SER A 384 13.02 1.40 -0.56
CA SER A 384 13.71 2.68 -0.37
C SER A 384 12.86 3.81 -0.96
N MET A 385 13.26 5.06 -0.72
CA MET A 385 12.63 6.23 -1.35
C MET A 385 12.87 6.31 -2.87
N HIS A 386 13.84 5.56 -3.41
CA HIS A 386 14.14 5.50 -4.85
C HIS A 386 13.74 4.17 -5.50
N SER A 387 13.10 3.27 -4.75
CA SER A 387 12.46 2.09 -5.31
C SER A 387 11.48 2.51 -6.40
N ARG A 388 11.42 1.72 -7.46
CA ARG A 388 10.73 2.08 -8.70
C ARG A 388 10.02 0.86 -9.30
N PRO A 389 9.03 1.06 -10.18
CA PRO A 389 8.38 -0.05 -10.87
C PRO A 389 9.39 -0.92 -11.63
N LEU A 390 9.22 -2.24 -11.62
CA LEU A 390 10.16 -3.18 -12.26
C LEU A 390 10.33 -2.90 -13.76
N ALA A 391 9.26 -2.43 -14.41
CA ALA A 391 9.26 -2.06 -15.81
C ALA A 391 10.28 -0.96 -16.15
N SER A 392 10.51 0.00 -15.24
CA SER A 392 11.51 1.04 -15.40
C SER A 392 12.92 0.46 -15.43
N SER A 393 13.21 -0.48 -14.52
CA SER A 393 14.49 -1.18 -14.45
C SER A 393 14.74 -2.06 -15.68
N VAL A 394 13.73 -2.82 -16.12
CA VAL A 394 13.81 -3.65 -17.34
C VAL A 394 14.04 -2.77 -18.58
N ALA A 395 13.36 -1.63 -18.69
CA ALA A 395 13.59 -0.70 -19.80
C ALA A 395 15.00 -0.09 -19.78
N GLY A 396 15.56 0.21 -18.60
CA GLY A 396 16.94 0.69 -18.46
C GLY A 396 17.96 -0.36 -18.88
N LEU A 397 17.76 -1.62 -18.49
CA LEU A 397 18.61 -2.75 -18.88
C LEU A 397 18.57 -3.03 -20.38
N ASP A 398 17.37 -2.97 -20.98
CA ASP A 398 17.21 -3.15 -22.43
C ASP A 398 18.01 -2.10 -23.21
N ARG A 399 17.94 -0.82 -22.80
CA ARG A 399 18.78 0.26 -23.37
C ARG A 399 20.28 0.00 -23.19
N ALA A 400 20.67 -0.65 -22.11
CA ALA A 400 22.07 -1.04 -21.85
C ALA A 400 22.52 -2.32 -22.59
N GLY A 401 21.64 -2.95 -23.38
CA GLY A 401 21.97 -4.14 -24.17
C GLY A 401 21.80 -5.46 -23.43
N PHE A 402 20.94 -5.52 -22.40
CA PHE A 402 20.65 -6.74 -21.63
C PHE A 402 19.22 -7.22 -21.87
N ASP A 403 19.04 -8.53 -21.87
CA ASP A 403 17.74 -9.18 -21.72
C ASP A 403 17.53 -9.53 -20.24
N SER A 404 16.32 -9.31 -19.71
CA SER A 404 15.99 -9.55 -18.31
C SER A 404 15.15 -10.82 -18.14
N PHE A 405 15.36 -11.54 -17.04
CA PHE A 405 14.76 -12.85 -16.76
C PHE A 405 14.32 -12.93 -15.29
N ASP A 406 13.12 -13.49 -15.06
CA ASP A 406 12.54 -13.68 -13.73
C ASP A 406 12.77 -15.12 -13.23
N VAL A 407 14.04 -15.48 -13.04
CA VAL A 407 14.47 -16.85 -12.69
C VAL A 407 14.91 -17.02 -11.24
N ILE A 408 14.90 -15.95 -10.46
CA ILE A 408 15.36 -15.95 -9.06
C ILE A 408 14.18 -16.03 -8.10
N VAL A 409 13.27 -15.06 -8.17
CA VAL A 409 12.17 -14.97 -7.20
C VAL A 409 11.25 -16.19 -7.22
N PRO A 410 10.92 -16.83 -8.36
CA PRO A 410 10.17 -18.10 -8.33
C PRO A 410 10.84 -19.20 -7.49
N PHE A 411 12.17 -19.21 -7.36
CA PHE A 411 12.92 -20.13 -6.49
C PHE A 411 12.93 -19.70 -5.01
N LEU A 412 12.78 -18.40 -4.75
CA LEU A 412 12.73 -17.84 -3.40
C LEU A 412 11.33 -17.85 -2.81
N GLU A 413 10.31 -17.77 -3.66
CA GLU A 413 8.91 -17.90 -3.28
C GLU A 413 8.68 -19.31 -2.71
N PRO A 414 7.71 -19.47 -1.78
CA PRO A 414 7.36 -20.76 -1.27
C PRO A 414 6.75 -21.56 -2.44
N PHE A 415 7.57 -22.40 -3.07
CA PHE A 415 7.06 -23.66 -3.58
C PHE A 415 6.36 -24.32 -2.40
N THR A 416 5.12 -24.71 -2.62
CA THR A 416 4.34 -25.54 -1.70
C THR A 416 5.05 -26.89 -1.53
N TYR A 417 6.20 -26.91 -0.85
CA TYR A 417 6.64 -28.07 -0.14
C TYR A 417 5.53 -28.36 0.86
N ALA A 418 4.92 -29.53 0.74
CA ALA A 418 3.86 -29.99 1.65
C ALA A 418 4.29 -30.01 3.13
N LEU A 419 5.59 -29.77 3.41
CA LEU A 419 6.23 -29.76 4.71
C LEU A 419 6.71 -28.34 5.07
N GLY A 420 5.86 -27.33 4.82
CA GLY A 420 6.18 -25.92 4.97
C GLY A 420 6.86 -25.60 6.31
N HIS A 421 8.04 -24.98 6.23
CA HIS A 421 8.67 -24.06 7.18
C HIS A 421 10.09 -23.80 6.63
N GLY A 422 10.31 -22.66 5.97
CA GLY A 422 11.66 -22.33 5.46
C GLY A 422 11.77 -21.41 4.26
N CYS A 423 10.70 -20.73 3.85
CA CYS A 423 10.79 -19.68 2.84
C CYS A 423 11.58 -18.49 3.41
N VAL A 424 12.52 -17.95 2.65
CA VAL A 424 13.41 -16.89 3.12
C VAL A 424 12.80 -15.51 2.95
N LEU A 425 11.91 -15.34 1.97
CA LEU A 425 11.07 -14.16 1.85
C LEU A 425 9.70 -14.50 2.43
N PRO A 426 9.36 -14.08 3.66
CA PRO A 426 8.00 -14.22 4.15
C PRO A 426 7.08 -13.46 3.19
N VAL A 427 5.95 -14.07 2.82
CA VAL A 427 5.05 -13.51 1.80
C VAL A 427 4.20 -12.33 2.32
N ARG A 428 4.77 -11.58 3.27
CA ARG A 428 4.19 -10.43 3.95
C ARG A 428 4.90 -9.12 3.61
N THR A 429 5.99 -9.18 2.85
CA THR A 429 6.76 -8.02 2.40
C THR A 429 7.18 -8.15 0.95
N SER A 430 7.23 -7.01 0.28
CA SER A 430 7.70 -6.81 -1.08
C SER A 430 9.22 -6.69 -1.19
N PHE A 431 9.95 -6.67 -0.08
CA PHE A 431 11.40 -6.56 -0.07
C PHE A 431 12.05 -7.59 -1.01
N LEU A 432 12.83 -7.11 -1.99
CA LEU A 432 13.49 -7.93 -3.01
C LEU A 432 12.57 -8.87 -3.82
N SER A 433 11.24 -8.67 -3.78
CA SER A 433 10.26 -9.47 -4.51
C SER A 433 10.33 -9.30 -6.03
N THR A 434 11.17 -8.40 -6.53
CA THR A 434 11.39 -8.18 -7.97
C THR A 434 12.84 -8.39 -8.39
N THR A 435 13.58 -9.20 -7.63
CA THR A 435 14.97 -9.56 -7.95
C THR A 435 15.05 -10.25 -9.33
N MET A 436 15.94 -9.77 -10.20
CA MET A 436 16.06 -10.23 -11.58
C MET A 436 17.49 -10.64 -11.96
N LEU A 437 17.58 -11.53 -12.95
CA LEU A 437 18.79 -11.79 -13.71
C LEU A 437 18.72 -11.01 -15.02
N ALA A 438 19.79 -10.31 -15.38
CA ALA A 438 19.93 -9.65 -16.68
C ALA A 438 21.15 -10.21 -17.41
N ILE A 439 21.04 -10.60 -18.67
CA ILE A 439 22.12 -11.19 -19.46
C ILE A 439 22.39 -10.33 -20.68
N ARG A 440 23.67 -10.04 -20.95
CA ARG A 440 24.11 -9.24 -22.09
C ARG A 440 23.78 -9.95 -23.39
N ARG A 441 23.13 -9.23 -24.30
CA ARG A 441 22.82 -9.72 -25.65
C ARG A 441 24.10 -10.08 -26.40
N GLY A 442 24.11 -11.26 -27.03
CA GLY A 442 25.26 -11.78 -27.77
C GLY A 442 26.39 -12.38 -26.93
N SER A 443 26.26 -12.42 -25.60
CA SER A 443 27.21 -13.14 -24.73
C SER A 443 27.02 -14.66 -24.82
N ALA A 444 28.01 -15.43 -24.36
CA ALA A 444 27.87 -16.89 -24.24
C ALA A 444 26.72 -17.29 -23.30
N LEU A 445 26.46 -16.49 -22.25
CA LEU A 445 25.34 -16.74 -21.34
C LEU A 445 23.97 -16.54 -22.01
N ALA A 446 23.87 -15.69 -23.03
CA ALA A 446 22.61 -15.51 -23.75
C ALA A 446 22.21 -16.79 -24.51
N ALA A 447 23.18 -17.53 -25.05
CA ALA A 447 22.94 -18.83 -25.67
C ALA A 447 22.47 -19.86 -24.64
N VAL A 448 23.14 -19.94 -23.48
CA VAL A 448 22.73 -20.82 -22.37
C VAL A 448 21.30 -20.51 -21.89
N ALA A 449 20.96 -19.23 -21.73
CA ALA A 449 19.62 -18.82 -21.31
C ALA A 449 18.55 -19.27 -22.31
N ALA A 450 18.84 -19.17 -23.62
CA ALA A 450 17.95 -19.65 -24.66
C ALA A 450 17.83 -21.19 -24.66
N GLU A 451 18.93 -21.92 -24.47
CA GLU A 451 18.94 -23.39 -24.33
C GLU A 451 18.13 -23.87 -23.12
N ASN A 452 18.20 -23.15 -22.01
CA ASN A 452 17.41 -23.41 -20.81
C ASN A 452 15.95 -22.92 -20.90
N GLY A 453 15.56 -22.31 -22.02
CA GLY A 453 14.18 -21.85 -22.24
C GLY A 453 13.78 -20.68 -21.36
N PHE A 454 14.70 -19.77 -21.01
CA PHE A 454 14.34 -18.60 -20.22
C PHE A 454 13.53 -17.61 -21.05
N ASP A 455 12.33 -17.29 -20.57
CA ASP A 455 11.48 -16.27 -21.16
C ASP A 455 12.01 -14.88 -20.83
N ARG A 456 12.33 -14.12 -21.88
CA ARG A 456 12.69 -12.71 -21.74
C ARG A 456 11.50 -11.92 -21.18
N VAL A 457 11.76 -11.15 -20.13
CA VAL A 457 10.79 -10.23 -19.52
C VAL A 457 10.81 -8.91 -20.27
N SER A 458 9.70 -8.58 -20.94
CA SER A 458 9.48 -7.23 -21.49
C SER A 458 9.02 -6.25 -20.40
N PRO A 459 9.04 -4.93 -20.64
CA PRO A 459 8.40 -3.98 -19.72
C PRO A 459 6.90 -4.26 -19.48
N THR A 460 6.20 -4.90 -20.42
CA THR A 460 4.81 -5.31 -20.20
C THR A 460 4.72 -6.50 -19.25
N ASP A 461 5.62 -7.48 -19.39
CA ASP A 461 5.71 -8.62 -18.48
C ASP A 461 6.12 -8.19 -17.08
N ALA A 462 7.07 -7.27 -16.96
CA ALA A 462 7.51 -6.70 -15.69
C ALA A 462 6.36 -6.12 -14.87
N ARG A 463 5.46 -5.35 -15.51
CA ARG A 463 4.27 -4.80 -14.82
C ARG A 463 3.29 -5.88 -14.39
N ARG A 464 3.15 -6.93 -15.20
CA ARG A 464 2.32 -8.09 -14.85
C ARG A 464 2.92 -8.84 -13.66
N ILE A 465 4.23 -9.04 -13.64
CA ILE A 465 4.95 -9.68 -12.53
C ILE A 465 4.75 -8.87 -11.24
N ASP A 466 4.99 -7.56 -11.26
CA ASP A 466 4.75 -6.67 -10.11
C ASP A 466 3.31 -6.76 -9.60
N ALA A 467 2.33 -6.67 -10.50
CA ALA A 467 0.92 -6.75 -10.15
C ALA A 467 0.53 -8.12 -9.56
N THR A 468 1.04 -9.21 -10.13
CA THR A 468 0.77 -10.56 -9.64
C THR A 468 1.39 -10.79 -8.26
N ARG A 469 2.64 -10.35 -8.04
CA ARG A 469 3.33 -10.52 -6.76
C ARG A 469 2.70 -9.70 -5.65
N THR A 470 2.40 -8.43 -5.93
CA THR A 470 1.70 -7.55 -4.97
C THR A 470 0.31 -8.08 -4.61
N GLN A 471 -0.47 -8.54 -5.59
CA GLN A 471 -1.76 -9.21 -5.31
C GLN A 471 -1.57 -10.47 -4.46
N ARG A 472 -0.58 -11.30 -4.76
CA ARG A 472 -0.31 -12.53 -4.00
C ARG A 472 0.05 -12.24 -2.54
N MET A 473 0.87 -11.22 -2.28
CA MET A 473 1.19 -10.77 -0.91
C MET A 473 -0.07 -10.34 -0.17
N HIS A 474 -0.91 -9.53 -0.81
CA HIS A 474 -2.21 -9.14 -0.25
C HIS A 474 -3.09 -10.36 0.07
N ASP A 475 -3.25 -11.30 -0.87
CA ASP A 475 -4.13 -12.45 -0.71
C ASP A 475 -3.67 -13.37 0.42
N LEU A 476 -2.36 -13.56 0.56
CA LEU A 476 -1.78 -14.38 1.62
C LEU A 476 -1.87 -13.71 2.98
N SER A 477 -1.59 -12.41 3.07
CA SER A 477 -1.87 -11.64 4.28
C SER A 477 -3.35 -11.77 4.66
N SER A 478 -4.26 -11.58 3.70
CA SER A 478 -5.71 -11.63 3.91
C SER A 478 -6.16 -13.00 4.40
N LEU A 479 -5.63 -14.08 3.80
CA LEU A 479 -5.88 -15.44 4.23
C LEU A 479 -5.34 -15.71 5.65
N ALA A 480 -4.14 -15.23 5.97
CA ALA A 480 -3.56 -15.38 7.30
C ALA A 480 -4.42 -14.69 8.36
N ARG A 481 -4.89 -13.47 8.09
CA ARG A 481 -5.80 -12.76 8.99
C ARG A 481 -7.16 -13.45 9.12
N PHE A 482 -7.71 -13.95 8.01
CA PHE A 482 -8.96 -14.71 8.04
C PHE A 482 -8.84 -15.94 8.95
N ARG A 483 -7.74 -16.71 8.84
CA ARG A 483 -7.47 -17.86 9.71
C ARG A 483 -7.36 -17.46 11.18
N ALA A 484 -6.61 -16.41 11.49
CA ALA A 484 -6.48 -15.89 12.85
C ALA A 484 -7.84 -15.45 13.43
N ASN A 485 -8.69 -14.82 12.63
CA ASN A 485 -10.05 -14.46 13.03
C ASN A 485 -10.92 -15.69 13.29
N CYS A 486 -10.86 -16.71 12.43
CA CYS A 486 -11.57 -17.97 12.65
C CYS A 486 -11.11 -18.67 13.93
N GLU A 487 -9.80 -18.75 14.17
CA GLU A 487 -9.23 -19.33 15.39
C GLU A 487 -9.68 -18.56 16.64
N SER A 488 -9.66 -17.22 16.59
CA SER A 488 -10.15 -16.37 17.67
C SER A 488 -11.64 -16.59 17.95
N LEU A 489 -12.48 -16.64 16.91
CA LEU A 489 -13.91 -16.91 17.05
C LEU A 489 -14.17 -18.31 17.60
N SER A 490 -13.45 -19.33 17.14
CA SER A 490 -13.52 -20.68 17.67
C SER A 490 -13.12 -20.74 19.15
N GLN A 491 -12.07 -20.02 19.55
CA GLN A 491 -11.66 -19.93 20.95
C GLN A 491 -12.70 -19.20 21.81
N SER A 492 -13.25 -18.08 21.32
CA SER A 492 -14.32 -17.37 22.01
C SER A 492 -15.58 -18.22 22.17
N ALA A 493 -15.95 -19.00 21.15
CA ALA A 493 -17.06 -19.93 21.22
C ALA A 493 -16.79 -21.09 22.20
N ALA A 494 -15.57 -21.64 22.22
CA ALA A 494 -15.16 -22.66 23.18
C ALA A 494 -15.23 -22.13 24.62
N ASN A 495 -14.75 -20.90 24.86
CA ASN A 495 -14.81 -20.24 26.17
C ASN A 495 -16.26 -19.98 26.61
N ALA A 496 -17.11 -19.48 25.70
CA ALA A 496 -18.53 -19.25 25.97
C ALA A 496 -19.26 -20.56 26.29
N ASN A 497 -18.95 -21.64 25.56
CA ASN A 497 -19.51 -22.97 25.82
C ASN A 497 -19.03 -23.54 27.17
N ALA A 498 -17.75 -23.38 27.52
CA ALA A 498 -17.22 -23.80 28.81
C ALA A 498 -17.87 -23.02 29.97
N ALA A 499 -18.06 -21.71 29.82
CA ALA A 499 -18.77 -20.87 30.79
C ALA A 499 -20.26 -21.24 30.89
N ALA A 500 -20.92 -21.53 29.76
CA ALA A 500 -22.30 -22.00 29.78
C ALA A 500 -22.44 -23.38 30.43
N GLN A 501 -21.46 -24.28 30.24
CA GLN A 501 -21.42 -25.59 30.91
C GLN A 501 -21.15 -25.48 32.41
N SER A 502 -20.38 -24.49 32.86
CA SER A 502 -20.16 -24.26 34.30
C SER A 502 -21.36 -23.59 34.97
N ILE A 503 -22.20 -22.87 34.22
CA ILE A 503 -23.40 -22.17 34.73
C ILE A 503 -24.67 -23.02 34.61
N ALA A 504 -24.77 -23.93 33.63
CA ALA A 504 -26.00 -24.67 33.35
C ALA A 504 -26.07 -26.06 34.01
N GLN A 505 -26.87 -26.15 35.09
CA GLN A 505 -27.89 -27.19 35.25
C GLN A 505 -28.95 -27.05 34.12
N PRO A 506 -29.69 -28.11 33.74
CA PRO A 506 -30.22 -28.26 32.38
C PRO A 506 -31.45 -27.39 32.09
N SER A 507 -31.40 -26.56 31.03
CA SER A 507 -32.56 -26.26 30.16
C SER A 507 -32.19 -25.51 28.85
N ASP A 508 -32.64 -26.08 27.73
CA ASP A 508 -33.15 -25.56 26.45
C ASP A 508 -32.60 -24.30 25.72
N ALA A 509 -31.71 -23.49 26.27
CA ALA A 509 -31.23 -22.25 25.61
C ALA A 509 -30.15 -22.47 24.51
N ARG A 510 -29.70 -23.71 24.27
CA ARG A 510 -28.54 -24.02 23.41
C ARG A 510 -28.78 -23.87 21.91
N SER A 511 -30.02 -23.95 21.44
CA SER A 511 -30.30 -24.06 19.99
C SER A 511 -30.30 -22.73 19.24
N ALA A 512 -30.58 -21.61 19.92
CA ALA A 512 -30.73 -20.30 19.25
C ALA A 512 -29.38 -19.65 18.91
N HIS A 513 -28.33 -19.87 19.71
CA HIS A 513 -27.07 -19.15 19.53
C HIS A 513 -26.22 -19.71 18.37
N THR A 514 -26.25 -21.03 18.16
CA THR A 514 -25.51 -21.72 17.10
C THR A 514 -26.01 -21.33 15.70
N VAL A 515 -27.33 -21.22 15.54
CA VAL A 515 -27.98 -20.84 14.26
C VAL A 515 -27.60 -19.42 13.82
N SER A 516 -27.43 -18.49 14.76
CA SER A 516 -27.01 -17.12 14.44
C SER A 516 -25.57 -17.04 13.93
N LEU A 517 -24.69 -17.97 14.33
CA LEU A 517 -23.28 -17.98 13.99
C LEU A 517 -23.04 -18.59 12.60
N GLU A 518 -23.75 -19.67 12.28
CA GLU A 518 -23.75 -20.28 10.94
C GLU A 518 -24.27 -19.31 9.86
N SER A 519 -25.32 -18.54 10.16
CA SER A 519 -25.85 -17.54 9.23
C SER A 519 -24.84 -16.42 8.92
N ARG A 520 -24.08 -15.96 9.91
CA ARG A 520 -23.02 -14.94 9.71
C ARG A 520 -21.84 -15.48 8.90
N LEU A 521 -21.46 -16.74 9.14
CA LEU A 521 -20.40 -17.42 8.37
C LEU A 521 -20.81 -17.65 6.91
N GLN A 522 -22.06 -18.08 6.67
CA GLN A 522 -22.58 -18.29 5.32
C GLN A 522 -22.63 -16.97 4.53
N HIS A 523 -23.10 -15.88 5.14
CA HIS A 523 -23.12 -14.55 4.51
C HIS A 523 -21.73 -14.08 4.06
N MET A 524 -20.70 -14.33 4.87
CA MET A 524 -19.30 -14.00 4.53
C MET A 524 -18.72 -14.89 3.43
N LEU A 525 -19.14 -16.17 3.35
CA LEU A 525 -18.72 -17.10 2.30
C LEU A 525 -19.41 -16.81 0.96
N ASP A 526 -20.69 -16.44 0.98
CA ASP A 526 -21.46 -16.06 -0.22
C ASP A 526 -20.88 -14.79 -0.88
N TRP A 527 -20.34 -13.86 -0.07
CA TRP A 527 -19.55 -12.72 -0.54
C TRP A 527 -18.30 -13.14 -1.34
N ARG A 528 -17.69 -14.28 -1.01
CA ARG A 528 -16.47 -14.79 -1.65
C ARG A 528 -16.75 -15.46 -3.00
N ILE A 529 -17.94 -16.04 -3.19
CA ILE A 529 -18.34 -16.74 -4.42
C ILE A 529 -18.56 -15.75 -5.59
N HIS A 530 -18.90 -14.49 -5.32
CA HIS A 530 -19.03 -13.46 -6.35
C HIS A 530 -17.68 -13.07 -7.00
N ILE A 531 -16.57 -13.20 -6.28
CA ILE A 531 -15.21 -12.86 -6.78
C ILE A 531 -14.72 -13.87 -7.85
N GLY A 532 -15.14 -15.14 -7.76
CA GLY A 532 -14.72 -16.17 -8.72
C GLY A 532 -15.40 -16.10 -10.09
N ARG A 533 -16.61 -15.52 -10.19
CA ARG A 533 -17.43 -15.61 -11.41
C ARG A 533 -17.15 -14.52 -12.45
N HIS A 534 -16.65 -13.35 -12.06
CA HIS A 534 -16.41 -12.26 -13.02
C HIS A 534 -15.00 -12.21 -13.62
N HIS A 535 -13.99 -12.84 -12.99
CA HIS A 535 -12.60 -12.78 -13.47
C HIS A 535 -12.08 -14.04 -14.19
N PHE A 536 -12.75 -15.19 -14.12
CA PHE A 536 -12.22 -16.45 -14.67
C PHE A 536 -12.83 -16.92 -16.01
N TRP A 537 -13.84 -16.23 -16.56
CA TRP A 537 -14.44 -16.60 -17.85
C TRP A 537 -14.28 -15.49 -18.90
N ARG A 538 -13.04 -15.26 -19.34
CA ARG A 538 -12.76 -14.81 -20.71
C ARG A 538 -11.85 -15.84 -21.38
N ARG A 539 -12.43 -16.94 -21.85
CA ARG A 539 -11.78 -17.80 -22.84
C ARG A 539 -11.61 -17.00 -24.13
N ARG A 540 -10.42 -17.07 -24.74
CA ARG A 540 -10.07 -16.38 -25.99
C ARG A 540 -10.81 -16.91 -27.23
N ASP A 541 -11.57 -18.02 -27.12
CA ASP A 541 -12.07 -18.74 -28.31
C ASP A 541 -13.61 -18.79 -28.44
N ALA A 542 -14.37 -18.03 -27.65
CA ALA A 542 -15.81 -17.91 -27.87
C ALA A 542 -16.08 -16.86 -28.96
N LYS A 543 -16.23 -17.31 -30.21
CA LYS A 543 -16.87 -16.50 -31.26
C LYS A 543 -18.35 -16.29 -30.89
N ILE A 544 -18.78 -15.03 -30.93
CA ILE A 544 -20.19 -14.62 -30.78
C ILE A 544 -21.02 -15.16 -31.94
#